data_AF-E8PR44-F1
#
_entry.id   AF-E8PR44-F1
#
_cell.length_a   1.000
_cell.length_b   1.000
_cell.length_c   1.000
_cell.angle_alpha   90.00
_cell.angle_beta   90.00
_cell.angle_gamma   90.00
#
_symmetry.space_group_name_H-M   'P 1'
#
loop_
_entity.id
_entity.type
_entity.pdbx_description
1 polymer ?
#
loop_
_entity_poly.entity_id
_entity_poly.type
_entity_poly.pdbx_seq_one_letter_code
_entity_poly.pdbx_strand_id
1 'polypeptide(L)'
;MLALLGEVLVDLIQESQDPLRFRGVLGGSALNTATTLARLGFPVRFLSEVGEDWVSAWSEKEMRRRGLELRLFRHPAPMPLALVRLDAEGNGEYSFHRPFRLPYHPGPESLRGARVFHFGSLLALEDRVEEGLGLLLQEAEEEGALVSYDPNLRRSPTPRERKRIRAYLDRIDLLKLSLEDARLDLYAAPGVKRGHDPARSPVPDPRPPGPQPAVPPLGPPGPHPGGFSFPRGLPEGRGTLRPHQPPPLAPPRPAQGPRPHRHHPSPSPPGS
;
A
#
# COMPACT_ATOMS: atom_id res chain seq x y z
N MET A 1 9.94 -7.28 -15.86
CA MET A 1 9.25 -6.46 -14.86
C MET A 1 7.78 -6.82 -14.88
N LEU A 2 7.16 -6.99 -13.71
CA LEU A 2 5.70 -7.12 -13.57
C LEU A 2 5.16 -5.80 -13.01
N ALA A 3 4.22 -5.16 -13.71
CA ALA A 3 3.60 -3.91 -13.26
C ALA A 3 2.19 -4.20 -12.73
N LEU A 4 1.89 -3.76 -11.51
CA LEU A 4 0.60 -3.99 -10.87
C LEU A 4 -0.05 -2.66 -10.47
N LEU A 5 -1.32 -2.46 -10.84
CA LEU A 5 -2.15 -1.34 -10.37
C LEU A 5 -3.22 -1.84 -9.41
N GLY A 6 -3.39 -1.18 -8.27
CA GLY A 6 -4.57 -1.38 -7.44
C GLY A 6 -4.60 -0.49 -6.21
N GLU A 7 -5.68 -0.59 -5.43
CA GLU A 7 -5.84 0.21 -4.22
C GLU A 7 -4.83 -0.20 -3.14
N VAL A 8 -4.47 0.78 -2.31
CA VAL A 8 -3.82 0.55 -1.02
C VAL A 8 -4.63 1.23 0.06
N LEU A 9 -4.76 0.55 1.18
CA LEU A 9 -5.36 1.07 2.39
C LEU A 9 -4.67 0.47 3.61
N VAL A 10 -4.94 1.03 4.79
CA VAL A 10 -4.52 0.41 6.06
C VAL A 10 -5.72 -0.30 6.67
N ASP A 11 -5.63 -1.62 6.77
CA ASP A 11 -6.57 -2.43 7.52
C ASP A 11 -6.23 -2.29 9.01
N LEU A 12 -7.14 -1.68 9.76
CA LEU A 12 -7.13 -1.59 11.21
C LEU A 12 -7.92 -2.78 11.76
N ILE A 13 -7.21 -3.87 12.04
CA ILE A 13 -7.80 -5.13 12.52
C ILE A 13 -7.94 -5.05 14.04
N GLN A 14 -9.17 -5.22 14.54
CA GLN A 14 -9.47 -5.16 15.97
C GLN A 14 -8.78 -6.29 16.73
N GLU A 15 -8.00 -5.94 17.75
CA GLU A 15 -7.31 -6.89 18.64
C GLU A 15 -7.97 -6.99 20.02
N SER A 16 -8.58 -5.90 20.50
CA SER A 16 -9.35 -5.88 21.75
C SER A 16 -10.45 -4.83 21.69
N GLN A 17 -11.54 -5.07 22.43
CA GLN A 17 -12.65 -4.11 22.55
C GLN A 17 -12.50 -3.17 23.76
N ASP A 18 -11.77 -3.58 24.79
CA ASP A 18 -11.57 -2.78 26.00
C ASP A 18 -10.12 -2.87 26.55
N PRO A 19 -9.33 -1.78 26.46
CA PRO A 19 -9.57 -0.64 25.57
C PRO A 19 -9.63 -1.11 24.11
N LEU A 20 -10.33 -0.35 23.26
CA LEU A 20 -10.39 -0.62 21.83
C LEU A 20 -8.98 -0.50 21.23
N ARG A 21 -8.42 -1.61 20.73
CA ARG A 21 -7.10 -1.64 20.09
C ARG A 21 -7.19 -2.23 18.70
N PHE A 22 -6.42 -1.64 17.79
CA PHE A 22 -6.28 -2.10 16.42
C PHE A 22 -4.82 -2.35 16.09
N ARG A 23 -4.58 -3.37 15.28
CA ARG A 23 -3.31 -3.57 14.58
C ARG A 23 -3.47 -3.14 13.13
N GLY A 24 -2.67 -2.15 12.74
CA GLY A 24 -2.60 -1.67 11.37
C GLY A 24 -1.74 -2.57 10.49
N VAL A 25 -2.27 -2.98 9.34
CA VAL A 25 -1.52 -3.66 8.28
C VAL A 25 -1.88 -3.05 6.93
N LEU A 26 -0.96 -3.06 5.96
CA LEU A 26 -1.34 -2.66 4.61
C LEU A 26 -2.24 -3.73 3.98
N GLY A 27 -3.39 -3.27 3.49
CA GLY A 27 -4.35 -4.01 2.68
C GLY A 27 -4.34 -3.55 1.22
N GLY A 28 -5.13 -4.26 0.41
CA GLY A 28 -5.24 -4.08 -1.03
C GLY A 28 -4.95 -5.38 -1.78
N SER A 29 -5.89 -5.81 -2.64
CA SER A 29 -5.76 -7.12 -3.31
C SER A 29 -4.54 -7.16 -4.22
N ALA A 30 -4.39 -6.15 -5.07
CA ALA A 30 -3.24 -6.04 -5.98
C ALA A 30 -1.92 -5.86 -5.21
N LEU A 31 -1.92 -5.17 -4.06
CA LEU A 31 -0.74 -5.03 -3.21
C LEU A 31 -0.30 -6.38 -2.65
N ASN A 32 -1.24 -7.23 -2.22
CA ASN A 32 -0.93 -8.58 -1.74
C ASN A 32 -0.33 -9.45 -2.86
N THR A 33 -0.88 -9.37 -4.07
CA THR A 33 -0.32 -10.03 -5.26
C THR A 33 1.08 -9.52 -5.56
N ALA A 34 1.30 -8.20 -5.59
CA ALA A 34 2.59 -7.57 -5.83
C ALA A 34 3.64 -8.00 -4.80
N THR A 35 3.26 -8.00 -3.53
CA THR A 35 4.12 -8.44 -2.41
C THR A 35 4.51 -9.90 -2.57
N THR A 36 3.57 -10.76 -2.98
CA THR A 36 3.84 -12.19 -3.20
C THR A 36 4.79 -12.40 -4.36
N LEU A 37 4.57 -11.73 -5.49
CA LEU A 37 5.46 -11.79 -6.66
C LEU A 37 6.88 -11.31 -6.34
N ALA A 38 7.02 -10.22 -5.60
CA ALA A 38 8.32 -9.72 -5.16
C ALA A 38 9.03 -10.73 -4.25
N ARG A 39 8.31 -11.36 -3.31
CA ARG A 39 8.85 -12.44 -2.46
C ARG A 39 9.30 -13.68 -3.23
N LEU A 40 8.69 -13.93 -4.39
CA LEU A 40 9.09 -15.01 -5.31
C LEU A 40 10.30 -14.63 -6.19
N GLY A 41 10.86 -13.42 -6.03
CA GLY A 41 12.06 -12.97 -6.72
C GLY A 41 11.80 -12.23 -8.04
N PHE A 42 10.54 -11.92 -8.37
CA PHE A 42 10.25 -11.12 -9.55
C PHE A 42 10.49 -9.63 -9.30
N PRO A 43 11.01 -8.88 -10.29
CA PRO A 43 11.02 -7.42 -10.23
C PRO A 43 9.60 -6.90 -10.43
N VAL A 44 9.06 -6.24 -9.39
CA VAL A 44 7.69 -5.74 -9.34
C VAL A 44 7.66 -4.22 -9.24
N ARG A 45 6.96 -3.59 -10.18
CA ARG A 45 6.53 -2.20 -10.09
C ARG A 45 5.08 -2.15 -9.62
N PHE A 46 4.82 -1.37 -8.59
CA PHE A 46 3.48 -1.20 -8.04
C PHE A 46 3.01 0.25 -8.21
N LEU A 47 1.90 0.40 -8.93
CA LEU A 47 1.22 1.65 -9.22
C LEU A 47 0.03 1.77 -8.25
N SER A 48 -0.09 2.90 -7.58
CA SER A 48 -1.21 3.14 -6.67
C SER A 48 -1.35 4.62 -6.31
N GLU A 49 -2.21 4.90 -5.35
CA GLU A 49 -2.44 6.21 -4.77
C GLU A 49 -2.17 6.17 -3.27
N VAL A 50 -1.59 7.25 -2.77
CA VAL A 50 -1.40 7.47 -1.34
C VAL A 50 -1.79 8.90 -0.99
N GLY A 51 -2.13 9.13 0.27
CA GLY A 51 -2.45 10.45 0.76
C GLY A 51 -1.20 11.29 1.06
N GLU A 52 -1.42 12.36 1.81
CA GLU A 52 -0.39 13.33 2.26
C GLU A 52 -0.16 13.31 3.78
N ASP A 53 -0.71 12.33 4.49
CA ASP A 53 -0.56 12.19 5.94
C ASP A 53 0.60 11.25 6.34
N TRP A 54 0.87 11.19 7.65
CA TRP A 54 1.92 10.32 8.18
C TRP A 54 1.65 8.83 7.94
N VAL A 55 0.38 8.43 7.84
CA VAL A 55 -0.03 7.06 7.53
C VAL A 55 0.35 6.72 6.09
N SER A 56 0.24 7.68 5.17
CA SER A 56 0.66 7.55 3.77
C SER A 56 2.18 7.39 3.67
N ALA A 57 2.95 8.18 4.43
CA ALA A 57 4.40 8.03 4.51
C ALA A 57 4.83 6.67 5.08
N TRP A 58 4.15 6.20 6.13
CA TRP A 58 4.34 4.85 6.67
C TRP A 58 4.01 3.78 5.62
N SER A 59 2.90 3.94 4.90
CA SER A 59 2.44 2.99 3.88
C SER A 59 3.44 2.87 2.74
N GLU A 60 3.96 3.98 2.23
CA GLU A 60 5.00 3.97 1.20
C GLU A 60 6.27 3.25 1.69
N LYS A 61 6.73 3.55 2.90
CA LYS A 61 7.91 2.89 3.48
C LYS A 61 7.71 1.37 3.59
N GLU A 62 6.54 0.94 4.04
CA GLU A 62 6.20 -0.47 4.15
C GLU A 62 6.11 -1.16 2.78
N MET A 63 5.57 -0.50 1.76
CA MET A 63 5.59 -1.02 0.39
C MET A 63 7.02 -1.15 -0.16
N ARG A 64 7.89 -0.15 0.08
CA ARG A 64 9.32 -0.24 -0.29
C ARG A 64 10.04 -1.38 0.44
N ARG A 65 9.74 -1.59 1.73
CA ARG A 65 10.28 -2.70 2.55
C ARG A 65 9.90 -4.07 1.99
N ARG A 66 8.77 -4.17 1.28
CA ARG A 66 8.32 -5.38 0.57
C ARG A 66 9.04 -5.59 -0.78
N GLY A 67 10.01 -4.74 -1.13
CA GLY A 67 10.81 -4.88 -2.35
C GLY A 67 10.13 -4.35 -3.62
N LEU A 68 9.12 -3.49 -3.48
CA LEU A 68 8.35 -2.94 -4.60
C LEU A 68 8.99 -1.66 -5.14
N GLU A 69 9.14 -1.56 -6.47
CA GLU A 69 9.38 -0.29 -7.15
C GLU A 69 8.06 0.48 -7.21
N LEU A 70 7.99 1.69 -6.67
CA LEU A 70 6.71 2.41 -6.54
C LEU A 70 6.53 3.49 -7.62
N ARG A 71 5.29 3.60 -8.10
CA ARG A 71 4.76 4.74 -8.87
C ARG A 71 3.48 5.21 -8.19
N LEU A 72 3.59 6.21 -7.33
CA LEU A 72 2.49 6.65 -6.50
C LEU A 72 1.96 8.00 -6.97
N PHE A 73 0.66 8.07 -7.22
CA PHE A 73 -0.05 9.32 -7.35
C PHE A 73 -0.43 9.86 -5.96
N ARG A 74 -0.22 11.15 -5.72
CA ARG A 74 -0.51 11.80 -4.44
C ARG A 74 -1.89 12.39 -4.46
N HIS A 75 -2.72 11.98 -3.50
CA HIS A 75 -4.03 12.55 -3.29
C HIS A 75 -3.98 13.49 -2.07
N PRO A 76 -4.59 14.68 -2.11
CA PRO A 76 -4.56 15.65 -1.00
C PRO A 76 -5.39 15.24 0.23
N ALA A 77 -5.87 14.00 0.28
CA ALA A 77 -6.72 13.50 1.36
C ALA A 77 -5.96 12.47 2.20
N PRO A 78 -6.40 12.17 3.44
CA PRO A 78 -5.78 11.16 4.29
C PRO A 78 -5.75 9.76 3.66
N MET A 79 -4.84 8.91 4.13
CA MET A 79 -4.73 7.54 3.67
C MET A 79 -6.06 6.78 3.88
N PRO A 80 -6.54 6.00 2.89
CA PRO A 80 -7.71 5.17 3.08
C PRO A 80 -7.51 4.14 4.20
N LEU A 81 -8.55 3.95 5.02
CA LEU A 81 -8.56 2.99 6.13
C LEU A 81 -9.72 2.01 5.96
N ALA A 82 -9.55 0.78 6.45
CA ALA A 82 -10.64 -0.14 6.72
C ALA A 82 -10.58 -0.58 8.17
N LEU A 83 -11.63 -0.32 8.95
CA LEU A 83 -11.77 -0.92 10.27
C LEU A 83 -12.35 -2.32 10.08
N VAL A 84 -11.66 -3.31 10.64
CA VAL A 84 -11.99 -4.73 10.49
C VAL A 84 -12.23 -5.33 11.86
N ARG A 85 -13.41 -5.91 12.08
CA ARG A 85 -13.68 -6.78 13.23
C ARG A 85 -14.23 -8.11 12.75
N LEU A 86 -14.10 -9.14 13.55
CA LEU A 86 -14.69 -10.44 13.26
C LEU A 86 -16.01 -10.58 14.03
N ASP A 87 -17.03 -11.13 13.40
CA ASP A 87 -18.25 -11.58 14.06
C ASP A 87 -18.02 -12.89 14.84
N ALA A 88 -19.08 -13.44 15.46
CA ALA A 88 -18.98 -14.66 16.26
C ALA A 88 -18.64 -15.91 15.42
N GLU A 89 -18.95 -15.87 14.13
CA GLU A 89 -18.70 -16.92 13.15
C GLU A 89 -17.33 -16.78 12.47
N GLY A 90 -16.59 -15.72 12.76
CA GLY A 90 -15.28 -15.43 12.18
C GLY A 90 -15.33 -14.71 10.84
N ASN A 91 -16.49 -14.23 10.40
CA ASN A 91 -16.59 -13.39 9.21
C ASN A 91 -16.13 -11.96 9.52
N GLY A 92 -15.47 -11.34 8.56
CA GLY A 92 -15.06 -9.94 8.68
C GLY A 92 -16.23 -8.98 8.49
N GLU A 93 -16.44 -8.10 9.46
CA GLU A 93 -17.19 -6.87 9.32
C GLU A 93 -16.25 -5.70 9.03
N TYR A 94 -16.62 -4.88 8.04
CA TYR A 94 -15.75 -3.84 7.50
C TYR A 94 -16.44 -2.47 7.54
N SER A 95 -15.73 -1.46 8.02
CA SER A 95 -16.08 -0.05 7.82
C SER A 95 -14.98 0.64 7.02
N PHE A 96 -15.31 1.09 5.81
CA PHE A 96 -14.35 1.70 4.88
C PHE A 96 -14.37 3.22 4.94
N HIS A 97 -13.20 3.82 5.14
CA HIS A 97 -12.96 5.25 5.06
C HIS A 97 -12.04 5.53 3.89
N ARG A 98 -12.63 5.85 2.73
CA ARG A 98 -11.90 6.06 1.48
C ARG A 98 -12.16 7.48 1.01
N PRO A 99 -11.30 8.47 1.35
CA PRO A 99 -11.57 9.88 1.06
C PRO A 99 -11.11 10.32 -0.33
N PHE A 100 -10.50 9.43 -1.12
CA PHE A 100 -10.02 9.78 -2.46
C PHE A 100 -11.20 10.01 -3.42
N ARG A 101 -11.19 11.14 -4.11
CA ARG A 101 -12.29 11.62 -4.97
C ARG A 101 -11.79 12.19 -6.30
N LEU A 102 -10.54 12.66 -6.36
CA LEU A 102 -9.96 13.23 -7.57
C LEU A 102 -9.65 12.13 -8.59
N PRO A 103 -9.68 12.43 -9.90
CA PRO A 103 -9.33 11.44 -10.91
C PRO A 103 -7.89 10.95 -10.73
N TYR A 104 -7.71 9.63 -10.88
CA TYR A 104 -6.38 9.02 -10.87
C TYR A 104 -5.67 9.29 -12.18
N HIS A 105 -4.44 9.79 -12.09
CA HIS A 105 -3.59 10.03 -13.26
C HIS A 105 -2.28 9.26 -13.09
N PRO A 106 -1.98 8.28 -13.96
CA PRO A 106 -0.67 7.64 -13.96
C PRO A 106 0.40 8.66 -14.33
N GLY A 107 1.61 8.49 -13.77
CA GLY A 107 2.77 9.23 -14.23
C GLY A 107 3.17 8.83 -15.66
N PRO A 108 3.99 9.63 -16.35
CA PRO A 108 4.52 9.23 -17.65
C PRO A 108 5.36 7.96 -17.52
N GLU A 109 5.34 7.13 -18.56
CA GLU A 109 6.18 5.92 -18.67
C GLU A 109 5.99 4.96 -17.47
N SER A 110 4.75 4.87 -16.98
CA SER A 110 4.40 4.09 -15.78
C SER A 110 4.64 2.60 -16.00
N LEU A 111 4.45 2.11 -17.21
CA LEU A 111 4.60 0.72 -17.61
C LEU A 111 5.86 0.45 -18.45
N ARG A 112 6.72 1.44 -18.69
CA ARG A 112 7.98 1.24 -19.43
C ARG A 112 8.74 -0.02 -18.97
N GLY A 113 9.00 -0.92 -19.91
CA GLY A 113 9.72 -2.18 -19.72
C GLY A 113 8.90 -3.28 -19.02
N ALA A 114 7.60 -3.08 -18.80
CA ALA A 114 6.72 -4.11 -18.26
C ALA A 114 6.54 -5.24 -19.29
N ARG A 115 6.51 -6.48 -18.80
CA ARG A 115 6.14 -7.66 -19.60
C ARG A 115 4.72 -8.13 -19.30
N VAL A 116 4.23 -7.76 -18.12
CA VAL A 116 2.88 -8.04 -17.66
C VAL A 116 2.39 -6.78 -16.97
N PHE A 117 1.18 -6.35 -17.31
CA PHE A 117 0.42 -5.35 -16.57
C PHE A 117 -0.79 -6.04 -15.94
N HIS A 118 -0.88 -6.02 -14.61
CA HIS A 118 -2.01 -6.58 -13.88
C HIS A 118 -2.75 -5.49 -13.11
N PHE A 119 -4.07 -5.46 -13.22
CA PHE A 119 -4.90 -4.50 -12.49
C PHE A 119 -6.15 -5.19 -11.95
N GLY A 120 -6.82 -4.56 -10.99
CA GLY A 120 -8.04 -5.17 -10.46
C GLY A 120 -8.62 -4.54 -9.22
N SER A 121 -9.52 -5.33 -8.63
CA SER A 121 -10.21 -5.09 -7.37
C SER A 121 -10.94 -3.75 -7.31
N LEU A 122 -10.95 -3.11 -6.14
CA LEU A 122 -11.80 -1.95 -5.88
C LEU A 122 -11.40 -0.74 -6.72
N LEU A 123 -10.10 -0.52 -6.93
CA LEU A 123 -9.62 0.64 -7.67
C LEU A 123 -10.11 0.63 -9.13
N ALA A 124 -10.06 -0.53 -9.79
CA ALA A 124 -10.49 -0.68 -11.17
C ALA A 124 -12.00 -0.46 -11.37
N LEU A 125 -12.78 -0.47 -10.29
CA LEU A 125 -14.23 -0.26 -10.36
C LEU A 125 -14.63 1.19 -10.12
N GLU A 126 -13.70 2.07 -9.72
CA GLU A 126 -13.99 3.47 -9.44
C GLU A 126 -14.05 4.31 -10.72
N ASP A 127 -15.06 5.17 -10.82
CA ASP A 127 -15.27 5.99 -12.02
C ASP A 127 -14.14 6.98 -12.27
N ARG A 128 -13.59 7.53 -11.19
CA ARG A 128 -12.49 8.49 -11.24
C ARG A 128 -11.19 7.86 -11.77
N VAL A 129 -11.11 6.53 -11.86
CA VAL A 129 -9.92 5.79 -12.30
C VAL A 129 -10.00 5.42 -13.79
N GLU A 130 -11.20 5.49 -14.39
CA GLU A 130 -11.47 5.00 -15.73
C GLU A 130 -10.53 5.57 -16.80
N GLU A 131 -10.32 6.88 -16.81
CA GLU A 131 -9.42 7.56 -17.76
C GLU A 131 -7.96 7.14 -17.53
N GLY A 132 -7.46 7.23 -16.30
CA GLY A 132 -6.08 6.89 -15.97
C GLY A 132 -5.75 5.41 -16.21
N LEU A 133 -6.68 4.50 -15.95
CA LEU A 133 -6.55 3.09 -16.32
C LEU A 133 -6.61 2.91 -17.84
N GLY A 134 -7.43 3.68 -18.54
CA GLY A 134 -7.47 3.70 -20.01
C GLY A 134 -6.10 4.01 -20.63
N LEU A 135 -5.40 5.01 -20.09
CA LEU A 135 -4.03 5.37 -20.49
C LEU A 135 -3.03 4.26 -20.19
N LEU A 136 -3.10 3.63 -19.00
CA LEU A 136 -2.22 2.50 -18.67
C LEU A 136 -2.46 1.29 -19.58
N LEU A 137 -3.71 1.00 -19.92
CA LEU A 137 -4.01 -0.08 -20.86
C LEU A 137 -3.46 0.21 -22.26
N GLN A 138 -3.47 1.47 -22.70
CA GLN A 138 -2.82 1.87 -23.95
C GLN A 138 -1.30 1.72 -23.86
N GLU A 139 -0.67 2.20 -22.79
CA GLU A 139 0.77 2.04 -22.59
C GLU A 139 1.19 0.56 -22.51
N ALA A 140 0.34 -0.30 -21.93
CA ALA A 140 0.58 -1.75 -21.89
C ALA A 140 0.60 -2.37 -23.29
N GLU A 141 -0.31 -1.93 -24.18
CA GLU A 141 -0.34 -2.35 -25.58
C GLU A 141 0.91 -1.87 -26.34
N GLU A 142 1.32 -0.62 -26.13
CA GLU A 142 2.54 -0.04 -26.73
C GLU A 142 3.82 -0.78 -26.28
N GLU A 143 3.87 -1.24 -25.03
CA GLU A 143 4.97 -2.04 -24.49
C GLU A 143 4.90 -3.53 -24.88
N GLY A 144 3.81 -3.97 -25.53
CA GLY A 144 3.54 -5.38 -25.82
C GLY A 144 3.43 -6.24 -24.57
N ALA A 145 2.94 -5.66 -23.46
CA ALA A 145 2.79 -6.34 -22.19
C ALA A 145 1.50 -7.19 -22.16
N LEU A 146 1.58 -8.38 -21.58
CA LEU A 146 0.39 -9.19 -21.31
C LEU A 146 -0.48 -8.49 -20.25
N VAL A 147 -1.75 -8.28 -20.56
CA VAL A 147 -2.70 -7.58 -19.69
C VAL A 147 -3.53 -8.59 -18.89
N SER A 148 -3.41 -8.53 -17.57
CA SER A 148 -4.16 -9.37 -16.64
C SER A 148 -5.14 -8.55 -15.80
N TYR A 149 -6.35 -9.07 -15.61
CA TYR A 149 -7.38 -8.44 -14.79
C TYR A 149 -7.92 -9.39 -13.73
N ASP A 150 -8.05 -8.90 -12.49
CA ASP A 150 -8.69 -9.59 -11.37
C ASP A 150 -9.81 -8.73 -10.76
N PRO A 151 -11.09 -8.96 -11.10
CA PRO A 151 -12.22 -8.21 -10.55
C PRO A 151 -12.28 -8.29 -9.02
N ASN A 152 -11.98 -9.46 -8.44
CA ASN A 152 -12.01 -9.73 -7.01
C ASN A 152 -13.24 -9.15 -6.29
N LEU A 153 -14.42 -9.48 -6.79
CA LEU A 153 -15.69 -8.93 -6.32
C LEU A 153 -16.09 -9.61 -5.01
N ARG A 154 -16.15 -8.83 -3.93
CA ARG A 154 -16.66 -9.28 -2.61
C ARG A 154 -18.18 -9.10 -2.46
N ARG A 155 -18.84 -8.56 -3.48
CA ARG A 155 -20.28 -8.38 -3.55
C ARG A 155 -20.75 -8.40 -5.00
N SER A 156 -22.06 -8.54 -5.19
CA SER A 156 -22.66 -8.34 -6.51
C SER A 156 -22.32 -6.95 -7.06
N PRO A 157 -21.79 -6.85 -8.30
CA PRO A 157 -21.48 -5.58 -8.93
C PRO A 157 -22.77 -4.88 -9.37
N THR A 158 -22.79 -3.55 -9.22
CA THR A 158 -23.83 -2.66 -9.74
C THR A 158 -23.87 -2.70 -11.27
N PRO A 159 -24.96 -2.22 -11.91
CA PRO A 159 -25.02 -2.14 -13.38
C PRO A 159 -23.86 -1.36 -14.01
N ARG A 160 -23.40 -0.29 -13.35
CA ARG A 160 -22.26 0.51 -13.81
C ARG A 160 -20.94 -0.26 -13.72
N GLU A 161 -20.69 -0.92 -12.59
CA GLU A 161 -19.52 -1.81 -12.42
C GLU A 161 -19.54 -2.94 -13.46
N ARG A 162 -20.71 -3.54 -13.75
CA ARG A 162 -20.84 -4.57 -14.80
C ARG A 162 -20.51 -4.05 -16.20
N LYS A 163 -20.93 -2.83 -16.54
CA LYS A 163 -20.59 -2.21 -17.83
C LYS A 163 -19.08 -2.00 -17.94
N ARG A 164 -18.47 -1.52 -16.85
CA ARG A 164 -17.02 -1.29 -16.77
C ARG A 164 -16.21 -2.57 -16.87
N ILE A 165 -16.58 -3.60 -16.10
CA ILE A 165 -15.96 -4.92 -16.18
C ILE A 165 -15.99 -5.43 -17.62
N ARG A 166 -17.14 -5.35 -18.30
CA ARG A 166 -17.25 -5.75 -19.71
C ARG A 166 -16.32 -4.98 -20.63
N ALA A 167 -16.20 -3.66 -20.46
CA ALA A 167 -15.26 -2.85 -21.26
C ALA A 167 -13.79 -3.26 -21.05
N TYR A 168 -13.43 -3.80 -19.88
CA TYR A 168 -12.09 -4.35 -19.66
C TYR A 168 -11.88 -5.71 -20.31
N LEU A 169 -12.92 -6.53 -20.44
CA LEU A 169 -12.78 -7.88 -21.00
C LEU A 169 -12.28 -7.87 -22.45
N ASP A 170 -12.59 -6.83 -23.21
CA ASP A 170 -12.12 -6.67 -24.60
C ASP A 170 -10.66 -6.20 -24.70
N ARG A 171 -10.02 -5.85 -23.56
CA ARG A 171 -8.67 -5.27 -23.49
C ARG A 171 -7.69 -6.08 -22.65
N ILE A 172 -8.04 -7.32 -22.29
CA ILE A 172 -7.23 -8.18 -21.41
C ILE A 172 -6.89 -9.50 -22.12
N ASP A 173 -5.73 -10.05 -21.77
CA ASP A 173 -5.29 -11.37 -22.22
C ASP A 173 -5.63 -12.46 -21.19
N LEU A 174 -5.65 -12.09 -19.91
CA LEU A 174 -5.82 -13.02 -18.79
C LEU A 174 -6.81 -12.49 -17.75
N LEU A 175 -7.92 -13.20 -17.57
CA LEU A 175 -8.87 -12.94 -16.50
C LEU A 175 -8.65 -13.91 -15.33
N LYS A 176 -8.33 -13.40 -14.14
CA LYS A 176 -8.31 -14.17 -12.90
C LYS A 176 -9.65 -13.98 -12.19
N LEU A 177 -10.31 -15.07 -11.81
CA LEU A 177 -11.57 -15.06 -11.06
C LEU A 177 -11.42 -15.88 -9.78
N SER A 178 -12.02 -15.40 -8.69
CA SER A 178 -12.41 -16.29 -7.58
C SER A 178 -13.57 -17.20 -8.01
N LEU A 179 -13.87 -18.23 -7.21
CA LEU A 179 -15.06 -19.05 -7.45
C LEU A 179 -16.34 -18.21 -7.30
N GLU A 180 -16.33 -17.24 -6.39
CA GLU A 180 -17.41 -16.29 -6.17
C GLU A 180 -17.63 -15.41 -7.41
N ASP A 181 -16.55 -14.87 -7.99
CA ASP A 181 -16.62 -14.12 -9.25
C ASP A 181 -17.16 -14.97 -10.39
N ALA A 182 -16.67 -16.21 -10.54
CA ALA A 182 -17.04 -17.10 -11.63
C ALA A 182 -18.53 -17.51 -11.60
N ARG A 183 -19.18 -17.46 -10.44
CA ARG A 183 -20.62 -17.71 -10.29
C ARG A 183 -21.48 -16.53 -10.75
N LEU A 184 -20.90 -15.35 -10.95
CA LEU A 184 -21.62 -14.20 -11.47
C LEU A 184 -21.90 -14.41 -12.95
N ASP A 185 -23.16 -14.21 -13.35
CA ASP A 185 -23.57 -14.15 -14.75
C ASP A 185 -23.07 -12.84 -15.40
N LEU A 186 -21.76 -12.76 -15.59
CA LEU A 186 -21.04 -11.61 -16.12
C LEU A 186 -19.94 -12.03 -17.10
N TYR A 187 -19.36 -13.21 -16.90
CA TYR A 187 -18.20 -13.72 -17.64
C TYR A 187 -18.55 -14.83 -18.64
N ALA A 188 -19.85 -15.10 -18.84
CA ALA A 188 -20.34 -16.04 -19.82
C ALA A 188 -20.20 -15.46 -21.24
N ALA A 189 -18.98 -15.44 -21.77
CA ALA A 189 -18.72 -15.15 -23.18
C ALA A 189 -18.46 -16.48 -23.95
N PRO A 190 -19.04 -16.68 -25.14
CA PRO A 190 -18.64 -17.77 -26.02
C PRO A 190 -17.15 -17.62 -26.39
N GLY A 191 -16.35 -18.68 -26.23
CA GLY A 191 -14.95 -18.72 -26.72
C GLY A 191 -13.86 -18.49 -25.67
N VAL A 192 -14.18 -18.22 -24.41
CA VAL A 192 -13.18 -18.14 -23.33
C VAL A 192 -12.66 -19.55 -23.00
N LYS A 193 -11.39 -19.83 -23.30
CA LYS A 193 -10.72 -21.04 -22.81
C LYS A 193 -10.59 -20.94 -21.30
N ARG A 194 -11.37 -21.74 -20.56
CA ARG A 194 -11.21 -21.85 -19.10
C ARG A 194 -9.82 -22.41 -18.80
N GLY A 195 -9.02 -21.65 -18.06
CA GLY A 195 -7.76 -22.11 -17.48
C GLY A 195 -7.99 -23.10 -16.33
N HIS A 196 -6.89 -23.50 -15.69
CA HIS A 196 -6.85 -24.45 -14.57
C HIS A 196 -7.92 -24.15 -13.50
N ASP A 197 -8.82 -25.13 -13.27
CA ASP A 197 -9.82 -25.09 -12.20
C ASP A 197 -9.23 -25.77 -10.94
N PRO A 198 -8.93 -25.02 -9.88
CA PRO A 198 -8.40 -25.59 -8.65
C PRO A 198 -9.42 -26.48 -7.92
N ALA A 199 -10.73 -26.35 -8.21
CA ALA A 199 -11.75 -27.25 -7.66
C ALA A 199 -11.83 -28.61 -8.41
N ARG A 200 -11.18 -28.72 -9.58
CA ARG A 200 -11.06 -29.96 -10.36
C ARG A 200 -9.67 -30.59 -10.33
N SER A 201 -8.73 -29.95 -9.65
CA SER A 201 -7.37 -30.44 -9.51
C SER A 201 -7.16 -30.96 -8.09
N PRO A 202 -6.63 -32.17 -7.88
CA PRO A 202 -6.35 -32.65 -6.54
C PRO A 202 -5.38 -31.67 -5.86
N VAL A 203 -5.84 -31.02 -4.79
CA VAL A 203 -4.99 -30.25 -3.90
C VAL A 203 -3.93 -31.23 -3.37
N PRO A 204 -2.62 -31.02 -3.63
CA PRO A 204 -1.60 -31.82 -2.98
C PRO A 204 -1.76 -31.65 -1.47
N ASP A 205 -1.84 -32.77 -0.75
CA ASP A 205 -1.98 -32.82 0.70
C ASP A 205 -1.10 -31.75 1.37
N PRO A 206 -1.69 -30.76 2.08
CA PRO A 206 -0.91 -29.75 2.76
C PRO A 206 -0.17 -30.44 3.91
N ARG A 207 1.04 -30.91 3.65
CA ARG A 207 1.97 -31.29 4.71
C ARG A 207 2.01 -30.13 5.70
N PRO A 208 1.71 -30.35 6.99
CA PRO A 208 1.76 -29.29 7.97
C PRO A 208 3.15 -28.66 7.93
N PRO A 209 3.27 -27.32 7.99
CA PRO A 209 4.58 -26.70 8.05
C PRO A 209 5.30 -27.30 9.25
N GLY A 210 6.45 -27.94 8.98
CA GLY A 210 7.36 -28.36 10.04
C GLY A 210 7.66 -27.16 10.95
N PRO A 211 8.03 -27.39 12.22
CA PRO A 211 8.26 -26.32 13.18
C PRO A 211 9.23 -25.31 12.58
N GLN A 212 8.78 -24.06 12.42
CA GLN A 212 9.66 -22.99 11.97
C GLN A 212 10.76 -22.81 13.03
N PRO A 213 12.04 -22.75 12.65
CA PRO A 213 13.09 -22.44 13.60
C PRO A 213 12.82 -21.06 14.20
N ALA A 214 12.71 -21.00 15.53
CA ALA A 214 12.58 -19.76 16.25
C ALA A 214 13.76 -18.85 15.90
N VAL A 215 13.48 -17.69 15.30
CA VAL A 215 14.48 -16.64 15.09
C VAL A 215 14.74 -16.01 16.46
N PRO A 216 15.95 -16.14 17.04
CA PRO A 216 16.23 -15.50 18.31
C PRO A 216 16.23 -13.97 18.12
N PRO A 217 15.76 -13.20 19.12
CA PRO A 217 15.77 -11.75 19.02
C PRO A 217 17.22 -11.26 18.85
N LEU A 218 17.44 -10.42 17.84
CA LEU A 218 18.70 -9.72 17.64
C LEU A 218 19.02 -8.93 18.91
N GLY A 219 20.10 -9.30 19.57
CA GLY A 219 20.66 -8.55 20.69
C GLY A 219 21.04 -7.12 20.28
N PRO A 220 21.20 -6.21 21.25
CA PRO A 220 21.52 -4.81 20.96
C PRO A 220 22.85 -4.69 20.20
N PRO A 221 22.98 -3.71 19.29
CA PRO A 221 24.16 -3.57 18.43
C PRO A 221 25.40 -3.31 19.29
N GLY A 222 26.34 -4.26 19.27
CA GLY A 222 27.68 -4.08 19.82
C GLY A 222 28.52 -3.15 18.92
N PRO A 223 29.52 -2.44 19.47
CA PRO A 223 30.34 -1.53 18.70
C PRO A 223 31.27 -2.32 17.77
N HIS A 224 31.22 -1.99 16.48
CA HIS A 224 32.21 -2.43 15.50
C HIS A 224 33.59 -1.84 15.82
N PRO A 225 34.68 -2.62 15.77
CA PRO A 225 35.99 -2.09 15.42
C PRO A 225 36.29 -2.42 13.96
N GLY A 226 36.54 -1.38 13.17
CA GLY A 226 37.02 -1.50 11.79
C GLY A 226 38.47 -1.98 11.71
N GLY A 227 38.80 -2.59 10.57
CA GLY A 227 40.18 -2.91 10.18
C GLY A 227 40.53 -2.19 8.88
N PHE A 228 41.16 -1.02 8.99
CA PHE A 228 42.01 -0.46 7.93
C PHE A 228 43.44 -0.44 8.48
N SER A 229 44.38 -0.97 7.71
CA SER A 229 45.81 -1.06 8.06
C SER A 229 46.60 0.04 7.35
N PHE A 230 47.49 0.75 8.07
CA PHE A 230 48.76 1.32 7.57
C PHE A 230 49.76 1.51 8.73
N PRO A 231 51.10 1.52 8.48
CA PRO A 231 52.09 1.12 9.48
C PRO A 231 52.79 2.26 10.27
N ARG A 232 53.07 1.92 11.54
CA ARG A 232 54.16 2.24 12.50
C ARG A 232 54.90 3.61 12.49
N GLY A 233 54.97 4.21 13.70
CA GLY A 233 56.11 5.05 14.14
C GLY A 233 55.96 5.76 15.51
N LEU A 234 56.37 5.09 16.61
CA LEU A 234 57.01 5.59 17.89
C LEU A 234 56.38 6.78 18.69
N PRO A 235 56.83 7.12 19.93
CA PRO A 235 56.39 6.50 21.19
C PRO A 235 55.88 7.49 22.28
N GLU A 236 55.26 6.91 23.32
CA GLU A 236 55.09 7.36 24.72
C GLU A 236 54.46 8.73 25.07
N GLY A 237 53.38 8.69 25.87
CA GLY A 237 52.86 9.82 26.62
C GLY A 237 51.77 9.40 27.61
N ARG A 238 52.10 9.35 28.91
CA ARG A 238 51.17 9.14 30.03
C ARG A 238 50.14 10.26 30.11
N GLY A 239 48.88 9.93 30.38
CA GLY A 239 47.85 10.92 30.72
C GLY A 239 46.50 10.29 31.04
N THR A 240 46.25 10.00 32.32
CA THR A 240 44.94 9.62 32.84
C THR A 240 43.98 10.81 32.83
N LEU A 241 42.83 10.70 32.16
CA LEU A 241 41.73 11.66 32.27
C LEU A 241 40.41 10.91 32.51
N ARG A 242 39.76 11.24 33.62
CA ARG A 242 38.41 10.79 34.02
C ARG A 242 37.35 11.49 33.15
N PRO A 243 36.21 10.85 32.83
CA PRO A 243 35.14 11.52 32.08
C PRO A 243 34.37 12.51 32.98
N HIS A 244 34.25 13.74 32.49
CA HIS A 244 33.38 14.80 32.99
C HIS A 244 31.90 14.41 32.84
N GLN A 245 31.12 14.51 33.93
CA GLN A 245 29.66 14.53 33.88
C GLN A 245 29.18 15.94 33.46
N PRO A 246 28.17 16.05 32.57
CA PRO A 246 27.53 17.34 32.28
C PRO A 246 26.59 17.77 33.44
N PRO A 247 26.42 19.07 33.69
CA PRO A 247 25.55 19.56 34.77
C PRO A 247 24.05 19.40 34.42
N PRO A 248 23.16 19.31 35.42
CA PRO A 248 21.73 19.10 35.20
C PRO A 248 21.02 20.35 34.64
N LEU A 249 20.01 20.11 33.81
CA LEU A 249 19.14 21.12 33.18
C LEU A 249 18.31 21.90 34.21
N ALA A 250 18.24 23.22 34.03
CA ALA A 250 17.43 24.14 34.82
C ALA A 250 15.92 23.97 34.56
N PRO A 251 15.04 24.19 35.57
CA PRO A 251 13.60 24.01 35.44
C PRO A 251 12.91 25.11 34.59
N PRO A 252 11.76 24.81 33.98
CA PRO A 252 11.07 25.72 33.06
C PRO A 252 10.43 26.93 33.79
N ARG A 253 10.47 28.09 33.13
CA ARG A 253 9.84 29.33 33.61
C ARG A 253 8.30 29.28 33.41
N PRO A 254 7.51 29.91 34.30
CA PRO A 254 6.05 29.90 34.22
C PRO A 254 5.51 30.74 33.05
N ALA A 255 4.41 30.27 32.47
CA ALA A 255 3.72 30.85 31.32
C ALA A 255 3.14 32.24 31.63
N GLN A 256 3.38 33.21 30.73
CA GLN A 256 2.73 34.51 30.77
C GLN A 256 1.34 34.42 30.13
N GLY A 257 0.31 34.86 30.85
CA GLY A 257 -1.08 34.89 30.40
C GLY A 257 -1.36 35.88 29.26
N PRO A 258 -2.55 35.82 28.64
CA PRO A 258 -2.85 36.51 27.39
C PRO A 258 -3.03 38.04 27.59
N ARG A 259 -2.49 38.82 26.65
CA ARG A 259 -2.66 40.29 26.57
C ARG A 259 -4.02 40.65 25.93
N PRO A 260 -4.67 41.75 26.32
CA PRO A 260 -5.98 42.13 25.79
C PRO A 260 -5.91 42.73 24.38
N HIS A 261 -6.92 42.42 23.57
CA HIS A 261 -7.13 42.89 22.20
C HIS A 261 -7.36 44.42 22.15
N ARG A 262 -6.64 45.10 21.24
CA ARG A 262 -6.93 46.49 20.86
C ARG A 262 -7.91 46.52 19.68
N HIS A 263 -9.00 47.28 19.86
CA HIS A 263 -9.97 47.61 18.83
C HIS A 263 -9.33 48.47 17.72
N HIS A 264 -9.56 48.10 16.45
CA HIS A 264 -9.36 48.97 15.29
C HIS A 264 -10.71 49.58 14.87
N PRO A 265 -10.78 50.88 14.50
CA PRO A 265 -12.01 51.50 14.01
C PRO A 265 -12.24 51.21 12.52
N SER A 266 -13.52 51.02 12.17
CA SER A 266 -14.02 50.80 10.80
C SER A 266 -13.87 52.04 9.90
N PRO A 267 -13.66 51.89 8.58
CA PRO A 267 -13.65 53.01 7.65
C PRO A 267 -15.07 53.40 7.19
N SER A 268 -15.31 54.71 7.11
CA SER A 268 -16.52 55.36 6.57
C SER A 268 -16.66 55.21 5.04
N PRO A 269 -17.88 55.30 4.48
CA PRO A 269 -18.13 55.10 3.04
C PRO A 269 -17.81 56.35 2.20
N PRO A 270 -17.53 56.20 0.89
CA PRO A 270 -17.27 57.33 0.01
C PRO A 270 -18.57 58.07 -0.36
N GLY A 271 -18.53 59.40 -0.32
CA GLY A 271 -19.58 60.29 -0.79
C GLY A 271 -19.41 60.70 -2.25
N SER A 272 -20.56 60.86 -2.91
CA SER A 272 -20.91 61.69 -4.08
C SER A 272 -20.04 61.64 -5.34
#